data_AF-A0A0E0MCB1-F1
#
_entry.id   AF-A0A0E0MCB1-F1
#
_cell.length_a   1.000
_cell.length_b   1.000
_cell.length_c   1.000
_cell.angle_alpha   90.00
_cell.angle_beta   90.00
_cell.angle_gamma   90.00
#
_symmetry.space_group_name_H-M   'P 1'
#
loop_
_entity.id
_entity.type
_entity.pdbx_description
1 polymer ?
#
loop_
_entity_poly.entity_id
_entity_poly.type
_entity_poly.pdbx_seq_one_letter_code
_entity_poly.pdbx_strand_id
1 'polypeptide(L)' 'MEARKLLQSCGWAGPYEVRHDAGGHGFFFCWHKRPLYAVSAWRPAASPHSVVDDEQQMNDA' A
#
# COMPACT_ATOMS: atom_id res chain seq x y z
N MET A 1 14.51 0.01 4.58
CA MET A 1 13.73 0.13 3.32
C MET A 1 14.22 -0.96 2.39
N GLU A 2 13.55 -2.11 2.39
CA GLU A 2 14.06 -3.35 1.77
C GLU A 2 14.07 -3.29 0.23
N ALA A 3 13.09 -2.63 -0.39
CA ALA A 3 13.05 -2.45 -1.86
C ALA A 3 14.28 -1.68 -2.38
N ARG A 4 14.77 -0.68 -1.63
CA ARG A 4 16.01 0.03 -1.96
C ARG A 4 17.25 -0.87 -1.82
N LYS A 5 17.29 -1.70 -0.77
CA LYS A 5 18.38 -2.67 -0.57
C LYS A 5 18.43 -3.69 -1.70
N LEU A 6 17.27 -4.12 -2.21
CA LEU A 6 17.19 -5.02 -3.37
C LEU A 6 17.84 -4.42 -4.62
N LEU A 7 17.54 -3.15 -4.93
CA LEU A 7 18.19 -2.47 -6.06
C LEU A 7 19.71 -2.37 -5.88
N GLN A 8 20.16 -2.12 -4.64
CA GLN A 8 21.58 -2.05 -4.30
C GLN A 8 22.27 -3.41 -4.46
N SER A 9 21.67 -4.50 -3.98
CA SER A 9 22.26 -5.84 -4.08
C SER A 9 22.37 -6.35 -5.51
N CYS A 10 21.52 -5.89 -6.42
CA CYS A 10 21.56 -6.25 -7.84
C CYS A 10 22.48 -5.35 -8.68
N GLY A 11 23.16 -4.36 -8.06
CA GLY A 11 23.96 -3.37 -8.80
C GLY A 11 23.14 -2.39 -9.63
N TRP A 12 21.84 -2.27 -9.37
CA TRP A 12 20.91 -1.41 -10.10
C TRP A 12 20.72 -0.03 -9.45
N ALA A 13 21.36 0.21 -8.31
CA ALA A 13 21.32 1.49 -7.63
C ALA A 13 21.92 2.62 -8.48
N GLY A 14 21.26 3.78 -8.46
CA GLY A 14 21.66 4.97 -9.20
C GLY A 14 20.63 5.29 -10.29
N PRO A 15 20.61 4.54 -11.40
CA PRO A 15 19.57 4.70 -12.42
C PRO A 15 18.20 4.27 -11.93
N TYR A 16 18.10 3.21 -11.12
CA TYR A 16 16.83 2.85 -10.48
C TYR A 16 16.68 3.47 -9.10
N GLU A 17 15.49 4.00 -8.83
CA GLU A 17 15.12 4.65 -7.58
C GLU A 17 13.78 4.09 -7.05
N VAL A 18 13.61 4.08 -5.73
CA VAL A 18 12.32 3.81 -5.09
C VAL A 18 11.78 5.11 -4.50
N ARG A 19 10.57 5.52 -4.90
CA ARG A 19 9.90 6.73 -4.41
C ARG A 19 8.55 6.38 -3.79
N HIS A 20 8.25 6.90 -2.61
CA HIS A 20 6.93 6.74 -2.02
C HIS A 20 5.92 7.69 -2.67
N ASP A 21 4.67 7.26 -2.73
CA ASP A 21 3.58 8.16 -3.07
C ASP A 21 3.34 9.18 -1.94
N ALA A 22 2.65 10.28 -2.25
CA ALA A 22 2.41 11.34 -1.27
C ALA A 22 1.58 10.89 -0.06
N GLY A 23 0.75 9.86 -0.23
CA GLY A 23 -0.09 9.29 0.84
C GLY A 23 0.59 8.20 1.67
N GLY A 24 1.78 7.75 1.30
CA GLY A 24 2.47 6.63 1.96
C GLY A 24 1.75 5.28 1.81
N HIS A 25 0.83 5.14 0.85
CA HIS A 25 0.06 3.92 0.58
C HIS A 25 0.76 2.99 -0.42
N GLY A 26 1.82 3.48 -1.06
CA GLY A 26 2.58 2.69 -2.02
C GLY A 26 3.94 3.29 -2.32
N PHE A 27 4.57 2.71 -3.33
CA PHE A 27 5.83 3.21 -3.87
C PHE A 27 5.93 2.94 -5.35
N PHE A 28 6.84 3.67 -6.00
CA PHE A 28 7.17 3.55 -7.40
C PHE A 28 8.60 3.06 -7.55
N PHE A 29 8.81 2.19 -8.54
CA PHE A 29 10.12 2.00 -9.13
C PHE A 29 10.27 3.01 -10.27
N CYS A 30 11.29 3.85 -10.17
CA CYS A 30 11.59 4.89 -11.15
C CYS A 30 12.92 4.58 -11.85
N TRP A 31 13.03 4.99 -13.12
CA TRP A 31 14.33 5.20 -13.76
C TRP A 31 14.64 6.69 -13.72
N HIS A 32 15.70 7.06 -13.01
CA HIS A 32 15.90 8.39 -12.49
C HIS A 32 14.62 8.89 -11.81
N LYS A 33 14.11 10.05 -12.23
CA LYS A 33 12.87 10.63 -11.70
C LYS A 33 11.61 10.16 -12.43
N ARG A 34 11.73 9.36 -13.49
CA ARG A 34 10.59 8.91 -14.30
C ARG A 34 9.99 7.63 -13.70
N PRO A 35 8.72 7.63 -13.25
CA PRO A 35 8.08 6.42 -12.75
C PRO A 35 7.90 5.40 -13.89
N LEU A 36 8.19 4.13 -13.58
CA LEU A 36 8.01 3.00 -14.49
C LEU A 36 6.91 2.05 -13.98
N TYR A 37 6.98 1.70 -12.70
CA TYR A 37 6.04 0.79 -12.05
C TYR A 37 5.56 1.37 -10.73
N ALA A 38 4.30 1.09 -10.39
CA ALA A 38 3.70 1.42 -9.11
C ALA A 38 3.37 0.13 -8.35
N VAL A 39 3.60 0.14 -7.04
CA VAL A 39 3.27 -0.94 -6.12
C VAL A 39 2.43 -0.35 -5.01
N SER A 40 1.21 -0.88 -4.85
CA SER A 40 0.29 -0.52 -3.77
C SER A 40 -0.31 -1.78 -3.17
N ALA A 41 -0.69 -1.69 -1.89
CA ALA A 41 -1.33 -2.77 -1.17
C ALA A 41 -2.73 -2.35 -0.75
N TRP A 42 -3.68 -3.27 -0.87
CA TRP A 42 -5.09 -3.03 -0.58
C TRP A 42 -5.56 -4.07 0.43
N ARG A 43 -6.41 -3.64 1.37
CA ARG A 43 -7.18 -4.53 2.24
C ARG A 43 -8.64 -4.48 1.78
N PRO A 44 -9.43 -5.55 1.95
CA PRO A 44 -10.86 -5.50 1.72
C PRO A 44 -11.50 -4.34 2.50
N ALA A 45 -12.43 -3.62 1.88
CA ALA A 45 -13.25 -2.67 2.60
C ALA A 45 -14.08 -3.44 3.64
N ALA A 46 -14.19 -2.91 4.86
CA ALA A 46 -15.10 -3.48 5.85
C ALA A 46 -16.52 -3.50 5.26
N SER A 47 -17.21 -4.64 5.33
CA SER A 47 -18.59 -4.70 4.87
C SER A 47 -19.44 -3.79 5.77
N PRO A 48 -20.37 -2.99 5.22
CA PRO A 48 -21.25 -2.14 6.03
C PRO A 48 -22.23 -2.93 6.93
N HIS A 49 -22.20 -4.26 6.93
CA HIS A 49 -23.16 -5.08 7.69
C HIS A 49 -22.88 -5.22 9.19
N SER A 50 -21.79 -4.68 9.73
CA SER A 50 -21.46 -4.85 11.16
C SER A 50 -22.18 -3.89 12.12
N VAL A 51 -23.23 -3.19 11.68
CA VAL A 51 -24.00 -2.25 12.53
C VAL A 51 -25.45 -2.70 12.78
N VAL A 52 -25.87 -3.84 12.23
CA VAL A 52 -27.27 -4.29 12.33
C VAL A 52 -27.49 -5.35 13.42
N ASP A 53 -26.44 -5.83 14.09
CA ASP A 53 -26.59 -6.80 15.19
C ASP A 53 -26.77 -6.14 16.58
N ASP A 54 -26.50 -4.84 16.74
CA ASP A 54 -26.65 -4.16 18.05
C ASP A 54 -28.11 -3.74 18.34
N GLU A 55 -28.89 -3.32 17.32
CA GLU A 55 -30.27 -2.87 17.53
C GLU A 55 -31.27 -4.04 17.71
N GLN A 56 -30.96 -5.24 17.22
CA GLN A 56 -31.84 -6.39 17.37
C GLN A 56 -31.81 -6.96 18.80
N GLN A 57 -30.68 -6.82 19.51
CA GLN A 57 -30.51 -7.38 20.86
C GLN A 57 -31.22 -6.58 21.96
N MET A 58 -31.60 -5.32 21.69
CA MET A 58 -32.30 -4.47 22.67
C MET A 58 -33.84 -4.62 22.63
N ASN A 59 -34.39 -5.28 21.61
CA ASN A 59 -35.84 -5.50 21.47
C ASN A 59 -36.31 -6.89 21.93
N ASP A 60 -35.39 -7.78 22.31
CA ASP A 60 -35.67 -9.14 22.79
C ASP A 60 -35.48 -9.31 24.32
N ALA A 61 -35.33 -8.22 25.08
CA ALA A 61 -35.13 -8.20 26.53
C ALA A 61 -36.38 -7.76 27.32
#